data_AF-A0A353RCH4-F1
#
_entry.id   AF-A0A353RCH4-F1
#
_cell.length_a   1.000
_cell.length_b   1.000
_cell.length_c   1.000
_cell.angle_alpha   90.00
_cell.angle_beta   90.00
_cell.angle_gamma   90.00
#
_symmetry.space_group_name_H-M   'P 1'
#
loop_
_entity.id
_entity.type
_entity.pdbx_description
1 polymer ?
#
loop_
_entity_poly.entity_id
_entity_poly.type
_entity_poly.pdbx_seq_one_letter_code
_entity_poly.pdbx_strand_id
1 'polypeptide(L)' 'PLLGEPEESDRDLLPLVKAADKLSGLIKCVEEKRMGNREFASAEASLRKAVEEMHLPEADCFLREFLPSYSLTLDQQGR' A
#
# COMPACT_ATOMS: atom_id res chain seq x y z
N PRO A 1 -4.55 11.22 -14.74
CA PRO A 1 -3.92 10.23 -13.83
C PRO A 1 -2.44 10.58 -13.63
N LEU A 2 -1.69 9.82 -12.82
CA LEU A 2 -0.27 10.11 -12.51
C LEU A 2 0.63 10.38 -13.75
N LEU A 3 0.12 10.11 -14.97
CA LEU A 3 0.67 10.48 -16.28
C LEU A 3 -0.46 10.82 -17.32
N GLY A 4 -1.18 11.95 -17.21
CA GLY A 4 -2.12 12.42 -18.27
C GLY A 4 -3.53 11.81 -18.24
N GLU A 5 -4.43 12.14 -19.19
CA GLU A 5 -5.75 11.50 -19.32
C GLU A 5 -5.58 10.00 -19.60
N PRO A 6 -6.35 9.09 -18.95
CA PRO A 6 -6.17 7.67 -19.17
C PRO A 6 -6.52 7.32 -20.62
N GLU A 7 -5.55 6.76 -21.33
CA GLU A 7 -5.76 6.27 -22.69
C GLU A 7 -6.35 4.86 -22.67
N GLU A 8 -6.90 4.40 -23.79
CA GLU A 8 -7.44 3.04 -23.87
C GLU A 8 -6.34 1.97 -23.67
N SER A 9 -5.10 2.30 -24.04
CA SER A 9 -3.88 1.53 -23.76
C SER A 9 -3.57 1.37 -22.26
N ASP A 10 -4.07 2.26 -21.40
CA ASP A 10 -3.81 2.22 -19.96
C ASP A 10 -4.77 1.30 -19.20
N ARG A 11 -5.74 0.68 -19.88
CA ARG A 11 -6.77 -0.14 -19.24
C ARG A 11 -6.19 -1.18 -18.29
N ASP A 12 -5.09 -1.81 -18.68
CA ASP A 12 -4.43 -2.87 -17.90
C ASP A 12 -3.61 -2.31 -16.72
N LEU A 13 -3.27 -1.01 -16.73
CA LEU A 13 -2.58 -0.32 -15.64
C LEU A 13 -3.55 0.17 -14.55
N LEU A 14 -4.84 0.35 -14.88
CA LEU A 14 -5.83 0.86 -13.92
C LEU A 14 -5.94 0.03 -12.63
N PRO A 15 -5.92 -1.32 -12.65
CA PRO A 15 -5.88 -2.13 -11.44
C PRO A 15 -4.62 -1.87 -10.59
N LEU A 16 -3.46 -1.74 -11.22
CA LEU A 16 -2.19 -1.46 -10.53
C LEU A 16 -2.21 -0.06 -9.89
N VAL A 17 -2.73 0.95 -10.59
CA VAL A 17 -2.88 2.30 -10.03
C VAL A 17 -3.82 2.30 -8.83
N LYS A 18 -4.93 1.57 -8.90
CA LYS A 18 -5.85 1.41 -7.76
C LYS A 18 -5.19 0.69 -6.58
N ALA A 19 -4.36 -0.31 -6.83
CA ALA A 19 -3.62 -1.01 -5.78
C ALA A 19 -2.59 -0.08 -5.14
N ALA A 20 -1.86 0.69 -5.94
CA ALA A 20 -0.88 1.67 -5.46
C ALA A 20 -1.51 2.75 -4.57
N ASP A 21 -2.68 3.27 -4.94
CA ASP A 21 -3.44 4.20 -4.12
C ASP A 21 -3.77 3.62 -2.73
N LYS A 22 -4.33 2.39 -2.69
CA LYS A 22 -4.64 1.70 -1.43
C LYS A 22 -3.41 1.39 -0.59
N LEU A 23 -2.33 0.95 -1.24
CA LEU A 23 -1.04 0.68 -0.60
C LEU A 23 -0.46 1.96 0.03
N SER A 24 -0.59 3.11 -0.63
CA SER A 24 -0.13 4.39 -0.07
C SER A 24 -0.88 4.75 1.22
N GLY A 25 -2.20 4.55 1.25
CA GLY A 25 -3.00 4.71 2.46
C GLY A 25 -2.63 3.72 3.57
N LEU A 26 -2.35 2.47 3.20
CA LEU A 26 -1.96 1.43 4.15
C LEU A 26 -0.60 1.73 4.78
N ILE A 27 0.38 2.14 3.98
CA ILE A 27 1.71 2.59 4.45
C ILE A 27 1.54 3.71 5.47
N LYS A 28 0.73 4.72 5.15
CA LYS A 28 0.48 5.83 6.08
C LYS A 28 -0.09 5.35 7.41
N CYS A 29 -1.03 4.40 7.39
CA CYS A 29 -1.57 3.82 8.63
C CYS A 29 -0.50 3.08 9.45
N VAL A 30 0.38 2.33 8.79
CA VAL A 30 1.50 1.63 9.44
C VAL A 30 2.47 2.63 10.10
N GLU A 31 2.79 3.72 9.43
CA GLU A 31 3.66 4.77 9.96
C GLU A 31 3.04 5.50 11.17
N GLU A 32 1.76 5.86 11.10
CA GLU A 32 1.03 6.48 12.22
C GLU A 32 1.04 5.59 13.46
N LYS A 33 0.78 4.29 13.26
CA LYS A 33 0.83 3.29 14.34
C LYS A 33 2.21 3.17 14.96
N ARG A 34 3.27 3.23 14.15
CA ARG A 34 4.66 3.28 14.63
C ARG A 34 4.94 4.54 15.46
N MET A 35 4.33 5.67 15.12
CA MET A 35 4.41 6.92 15.90
C MET A 35 3.54 6.89 17.17
N GLY A 36 2.88 5.77 17.47
CA GLY A 36 2.03 5.60 18.65
C GLY A 36 0.56 5.98 18.43
N ASN A 37 0.18 6.40 17.21
CA ASN A 37 -1.19 6.76 16.88
C ASN A 37 -1.99 5.53 16.41
N ARG A 38 -2.98 5.11 17.21
CA ARG A 38 -3.81 3.92 16.91
C ARG A 38 -5.17 4.24 16.29
N GLU A 39 -5.47 5.51 16.03
CA GLU A 39 -6.74 5.95 15.42
C GLU A 39 -6.99 5.27 14.06
N PHE A 40 -5.91 4.91 13.36
CA PHE A 40 -5.97 4.33 12.02
C PHE A 40 -6.01 2.80 11.98
N ALA A 41 -6.10 2.10 13.12
CA ALA A 41 -6.06 0.62 13.14
C ALA A 41 -7.21 -0.04 12.33
N SER A 42 -8.40 0.55 12.35
CA SER A 42 -9.54 0.06 11.55
C SER A 42 -9.33 0.32 10.05
N ALA A 43 -8.72 1.45 9.70
CA ALA A 43 -8.40 1.80 8.33
C ALA A 43 -7.28 0.88 7.78
N GLU A 44 -6.25 0.60 8.57
CA GLU A 44 -5.18 -0.35 8.26
C GLU A 44 -5.76 -1.72 7.87
N ALA A 45 -6.63 -2.27 8.71
CA ALA A 45 -7.25 -3.58 8.46
C ALA A 45 -8.13 -3.59 7.20
N SER A 46 -8.90 -2.52 7.00
CA SER A 46 -9.80 -2.39 5.84
C SER A 46 -9.00 -2.25 4.54
N LEU A 47 -7.95 -1.43 4.53
CA LEU A 47 -7.09 -1.22 3.38
C LEU A 47 -6.29 -2.48 3.03
N ARG A 48 -5.72 -3.17 4.03
CA ARG A 48 -5.03 -4.45 3.81
C ARG A 48 -5.94 -5.46 3.13
N LYS A 49 -7.14 -5.68 3.68
CA LYS A 49 -8.12 -6.59 3.10
C LYS A 49 -8.50 -6.17 1.67
N ALA A 50 -8.74 -4.87 1.46
CA ALA A 50 -9.09 -4.36 0.14
C ALA A 50 -7.96 -4.52 -0.90
N VAL A 51 -6.69 -4.57 -0.50
CA VAL A 51 -5.57 -4.88 -1.40
C VAL A 51 -5.50 -6.37 -1.69
N GLU A 52 -5.63 -7.23 -0.67
CA GLU A 52 -5.62 -8.70 -0.80
C GLU A 52 -6.76 -9.20 -1.71
N GLU A 53 -7.95 -8.60 -1.62
CA GLU A 53 -9.11 -8.92 -2.47
C GLU A 53 -8.94 -8.50 -3.94
N MET A 54 -7.93 -7.70 -4.28
CA MET A 54 -7.64 -7.38 -5.69
C MET A 54 -6.97 -8.55 -6.42
N HIS A 55 -6.40 -9.51 -5.68
CA HIS A 55 -5.72 -10.69 -6.23
C HIS A 55 -4.67 -10.34 -7.30
N LEU A 56 -3.90 -9.28 -7.05
CA LEU A 56 -2.81 -8.83 -7.92
C LEU A 56 -1.47 -9.33 -7.37
N PRO A 57 -0.71 -10.15 -8.14
CA PRO A 57 0.57 -10.69 -7.70
C PRO A 57 1.57 -9.63 -7.25
N GLU A 58 1.58 -8.46 -7.91
CA GLU A 58 2.46 -7.34 -7.59
C GLU A 58 2.09 -6.69 -6.25
N ALA A 59 0.79 -6.57 -5.96
CA ALA A 59 0.30 -6.01 -4.70
C ALA A 59 0.54 -6.98 -3.54
N ASP A 60 0.31 -8.27 -3.75
CA ASP A 60 0.59 -9.33 -2.77
C ASP A 60 2.09 -9.40 -2.45
N CYS A 61 2.94 -9.29 -3.49
CA CYS A 61 4.38 -9.15 -3.33
C CYS A 61 4.72 -7.94 -2.46
N PHE A 62 4.11 -6.78 -2.72
CA PHE A 62 4.37 -5.59 -1.91
C PHE A 62 3.98 -5.74 -0.45
N LEU A 63 2.80 -6.29 -0.17
CA LEU A 63 2.33 -6.55 1.19
C LEU A 63 3.26 -7.48 1.96
N ARG A 64 3.85 -8.47 1.28
CA ARG A 64 4.72 -9.48 1.89
C ARG A 64 6.16 -8.99 2.06
N GLU A 65 6.75 -8.44 1.00
CA GLU A 65 8.18 -8.14 0.93
C GLU A 65 8.53 -6.73 1.39
N PHE A 66 7.67 -5.73 1.11
CA PHE A 66 8.01 -4.32 1.32
C PHE A 66 7.27 -3.67 2.49
N LEU A 67 5.98 -3.99 2.69
CA LEU A 67 5.17 -3.37 3.72
C LEU A 67 5.74 -3.53 5.16
N PRO A 68 6.30 -4.68 5.57
CA PRO A 68 6.87 -4.83 6.91
C PRO A 68 7.96 -3.79 7.25
N SER A 69 8.75 -3.40 6.25
CA SER A 69 9.85 -2.43 6.41
C SER A 69 9.39 -1.03 6.82
N TYR A 70 8.12 -0.66 6.53
CA TYR A 70 7.55 0.61 6.98
C TYR A 70 7.28 0.66 8.50
N SER A 71 7.29 -0.50 9.17
CA SER A 71 7.23 -0.57 10.63
C SER A 71 8.59 -0.41 11.30
N LEU A 72 9.69 -0.39 10.52
CA LEU A 72 11.06 -0.30 11.00
C LEU A 72 11.57 1.14 11.04
N THR A 73 12.49 1.45 11.96
CA THR A 73 13.29 2.68 11.92
C THR A 73 14.33 2.65 10.80
N LEU A 74 14.88 3.81 10.43
CA LEU A 74 15.95 3.89 9.42
C LEU A 74 17.15 2.99 9.79
N ASP A 75 17.54 2.98 11.07
CA ASP A 75 18.61 2.11 11.57
C ASP A 75 18.28 0.60 11.48
N GLN A 76 16.99 0.25 11.50
CA GLN A 76 16.52 -1.13 11.39
C GLN A 76 16.40 -1.60 9.94
N GLN A 77 16.20 -0.69 8.98
CA GLN A 77 16.09 -1.01 7.55
C GLN A 77 17.44 -1.30 6.87
N GLY A 78 18.54 -0.74 7.40
CA GLY A 78 19.89 -0.89 6.84
C GLY A 78 20.66 -2.16 7.28
N ARG A 79 19.97 -3.16 7.82
CA ARG A 79 20.59 -4.41 8.33
C ARG A 79 20.17 -5.62 7.52
#